data_AF-A0A6J1N9W7-F1
#
_entry.id   AF-A0A6J1N9W7-F1
#
_cell.length_a   1.000
_cell.length_b   1.000
_cell.length_c   1.000
_cell.angle_alpha   90.00
_cell.angle_beta   90.00
_cell.angle_gamma   90.00
#
_symmetry.space_group_name_H-M   'P 1'
#
loop_
_entity.id
_entity.type
_entity.pdbx_description
1 polymer ?
#
loop_
_entity_poly.entity_id
_entity_poly.type
_entity_poly.pdbx_seq_one_letter_code
_entity_poly.pdbx_strand_id
1 'polypeptide(L)'
;MDAVNLYLNKEFSDMKRDGLNVRFKRMELVEYFNGVIADCSKGQSKSDNATCKSFVSRFLSYHNRCKSKNGDVCLMGKYHNLLYIAVKLAFDWSLQDNATVAGLLNELYACEGTFERIFLGAIFGTSAPHFLAGWKSDFKDREENVHALVFFLNHATNACLEFKDGSKSYRFIDVPLESCEKASPLRVVIQMGMSEILMILLRFGARITSDHDSTNPIESILDRLMECNRQYPYELVTCLKLMLRAVPVICFNIDKAALRHLELPEDYNYQRQHVLEKYGDILEDHLIPASRCGLKPVKLKHLCRCTIRQVLWENFKLPYGIKNLPVPPSLIEYLDLGAD
;
A
#
# COMPACT_ATOMS: atom_id res chain seq x y z
N MET A 1 1.79 -37.61 -3.78
CA MET A 1 2.27 -36.43 -4.53
C MET A 1 1.45 -36.36 -5.81
N ASP A 2 0.31 -35.64 -5.83
CA ASP A 2 -0.41 -35.17 -7.06
C ASP A 2 -1.85 -34.65 -6.82
N ALA A 3 -2.39 -34.65 -5.59
CA ALA A 3 -3.78 -34.25 -5.33
C ALA A 3 -4.18 -32.88 -5.90
N VAL A 4 -3.30 -31.87 -5.77
CA VAL A 4 -3.53 -30.52 -6.33
C VAL A 4 -3.57 -30.53 -7.84
N ASN A 5 -2.61 -31.18 -8.49
CA ASN A 5 -2.56 -31.26 -9.95
C ASN A 5 -3.76 -32.03 -10.50
N LEU A 6 -4.15 -33.11 -9.83
CA LEU A 6 -5.32 -33.91 -10.16
C LEU A 6 -6.59 -33.06 -10.06
N TYR A 7 -6.78 -32.34 -8.96
CA TYR A 7 -7.90 -31.42 -8.78
C TYR A 7 -7.93 -30.35 -9.88
N LEU A 8 -6.80 -29.70 -10.15
CA LEU A 8 -6.70 -28.64 -11.15
C LEU A 8 -6.98 -29.14 -12.58
N ASN A 9 -6.52 -30.35 -12.91
CA ASN A 9 -6.67 -30.92 -14.25
C ASN A 9 -8.04 -31.58 -14.46
N LYS A 10 -8.76 -31.95 -13.39
CA LYS A 10 -10.06 -32.60 -13.48
C LYS A 10 -11.17 -31.64 -13.04
N GLU A 11 -11.41 -31.56 -11.73
CA GLU A 11 -12.53 -30.81 -11.14
C GLU A 11 -12.52 -29.31 -11.50
N PHE A 12 -11.35 -28.67 -11.41
CA PHE A 12 -11.24 -27.24 -11.72
C PHE A 12 -11.40 -26.97 -13.23
N SER A 13 -10.98 -27.90 -14.09
CA SER A 13 -11.07 -27.75 -15.54
C SER A 13 -12.53 -27.82 -16.01
N ASP A 14 -13.37 -28.63 -15.35
CA ASP A 14 -14.81 -28.76 -15.62
C ASP A 14 -15.66 -27.62 -15.02
N MET A 15 -15.12 -26.85 -14.08
CA MET A 15 -15.80 -25.70 -13.48
C MET A 15 -16.15 -24.63 -14.53
N LYS A 16 -17.34 -24.01 -14.44
CA LYS A 16 -17.70 -22.86 -15.30
C LYS A 16 -16.73 -21.70 -15.11
N ARG A 17 -16.50 -20.89 -16.16
CA ARG A 17 -15.56 -19.77 -16.15
C ARG A 17 -15.88 -18.73 -15.06
N ASP A 18 -17.16 -18.48 -14.79
CA ASP A 18 -17.66 -17.58 -13.75
C ASP A 18 -17.80 -18.25 -12.37
N GLY A 19 -17.43 -19.53 -12.26
CA GLY A 19 -17.63 -20.37 -11.08
C GLY A 19 -16.96 -19.84 -9.81
N LEU A 20 -15.99 -18.93 -9.90
CA LEU A 20 -15.30 -18.33 -8.75
C LEU A 20 -15.48 -16.81 -8.64
N ASN A 21 -16.44 -16.23 -9.37
CA ASN A 21 -16.69 -14.79 -9.32
C ASN A 21 -17.17 -14.33 -7.93
N VAL A 22 -17.96 -15.17 -7.26
CA VAL A 22 -18.52 -14.89 -5.93
C VAL A 22 -17.57 -15.34 -4.82
N ARG A 23 -17.45 -14.50 -3.79
CA ARG A 23 -16.56 -14.72 -2.63
C ARG A 23 -16.77 -16.09 -1.99
N PHE A 24 -18.02 -16.49 -1.72
CA PHE A 24 -18.29 -17.71 -0.97
C PHE A 24 -17.68 -18.96 -1.63
N LYS A 25 -17.74 -19.08 -2.96
CA LYS A 25 -17.14 -20.21 -3.69
C LYS A 25 -15.61 -20.20 -3.63
N ARG A 26 -14.99 -19.01 -3.63
CA ARG A 26 -13.54 -18.92 -3.37
C ARG A 26 -13.20 -19.36 -1.96
N MET A 27 -14.01 -18.97 -0.97
CA MET A 27 -13.82 -19.38 0.43
C MET A 27 -13.99 -20.88 0.63
N GLU A 28 -14.98 -21.52 -0.01
CA GLU A 28 -15.14 -22.98 0.01
C GLU A 28 -13.87 -23.69 -0.50
N LEU A 29 -13.24 -23.18 -1.55
CA LEU A 29 -11.98 -23.72 -2.03
C LEU A 29 -10.81 -23.44 -1.10
N VAL A 30 -10.74 -22.24 -0.50
CA VAL A 30 -9.73 -21.92 0.51
C VAL A 30 -9.84 -22.88 1.70
N GLU A 31 -11.05 -23.11 2.22
CA GLU A 31 -11.31 -24.05 3.32
C GLU A 31 -10.92 -25.48 2.94
N TYR A 32 -11.31 -25.94 1.75
CA TYR A 32 -10.90 -27.24 1.23
C TYR A 32 -9.37 -27.38 1.19
N PHE A 33 -8.67 -26.41 0.58
CA PHE A 33 -7.21 -26.49 0.45
C PHE A 33 -6.48 -26.29 1.78
N ASN A 34 -7.02 -25.51 2.71
CA ASN A 34 -6.52 -25.44 4.08
C ASN A 34 -6.54 -26.83 4.75
N GLY A 35 -7.64 -27.57 4.62
CA GLY A 35 -7.71 -28.96 5.08
C GLY A 35 -6.67 -29.86 4.42
N VAL A 36 -6.55 -29.81 3.08
CA VAL A 36 -5.59 -30.64 2.35
C VAL A 36 -4.13 -30.31 2.72
N ILE A 37 -3.79 -29.02 2.91
CA ILE A 37 -2.43 -28.62 3.32
C ILE A 37 -2.13 -29.15 4.72
N ALA A 38 -3.07 -29.02 5.67
CA ALA A 38 -2.91 -29.51 7.04
C ALA A 38 -2.72 -31.04 7.11
N ASP A 39 -3.47 -31.79 6.29
CA ASP A 39 -3.33 -33.25 6.23
C ASP A 39 -2.01 -33.66 5.57
N CYS A 40 -1.61 -32.94 4.50
CA CYS A 40 -0.34 -33.20 3.81
C CYS A 40 0.87 -32.89 4.69
N SER A 41 0.83 -31.82 5.50
CA SER A 41 1.97 -31.46 6.36
C SER A 41 2.17 -32.49 7.46
N LYS A 42 1.08 -32.93 8.12
CA LYS A 42 1.10 -34.00 9.13
C LYS A 42 1.55 -35.34 8.56
N GLY A 43 1.01 -35.74 7.41
CA GLY A 43 1.27 -37.06 6.81
C GLY A 43 2.65 -37.23 6.17
N GLN A 44 3.29 -36.14 5.72
CA GLN A 44 4.59 -36.19 5.04
C GLN A 44 5.77 -35.73 5.93
N SER A 45 5.52 -35.40 7.20
CA SER A 45 6.52 -34.81 8.11
C SER A 45 7.26 -33.60 7.51
N LYS A 46 6.57 -32.84 6.65
CA LYS A 46 7.10 -31.60 6.05
C LYS A 46 6.60 -30.41 6.85
N SER A 47 7.38 -29.33 6.86
CA SER A 47 6.91 -28.09 7.46
C SER A 47 5.67 -27.56 6.73
N ASP A 48 4.77 -26.96 7.49
CA ASP A 48 3.55 -26.30 6.99
C ASP A 48 3.89 -25.30 5.88
N ASN A 49 4.97 -24.53 6.07
CA ASN A 49 5.48 -23.57 5.09
C ASN A 49 5.91 -24.22 3.77
N ALA A 50 6.63 -25.34 3.81
CA ALA A 50 7.04 -26.06 2.60
C ALA A 50 5.83 -26.64 1.84
N THR A 51 4.82 -27.10 2.58
CA THR A 51 3.58 -27.63 2.00
C THR A 51 2.76 -26.52 1.36
N CYS A 52 2.49 -25.42 2.07
CA CYS A 52 1.76 -24.26 1.52
C CYS A 52 2.49 -23.67 0.30
N LYS A 53 3.82 -23.48 0.36
CA LYS A 53 4.65 -23.06 -0.78
C LYS A 53 4.35 -23.92 -2.01
N SER A 54 4.35 -25.24 -1.83
CA SER A 54 4.12 -26.20 -2.91
C SER A 54 2.73 -26.08 -3.55
N PHE A 55 1.71 -25.67 -2.80
CA PHE A 55 0.35 -25.43 -3.31
C PHE A 55 0.28 -24.11 -4.06
N VAL A 56 0.77 -23.02 -3.46
CA VAL A 56 0.79 -21.68 -4.08
C VAL A 56 1.58 -21.71 -5.39
N SER A 57 2.76 -22.33 -5.41
CA SER A 57 3.56 -22.47 -6.64
C SER A 57 2.85 -23.28 -7.73
N ARG A 58 2.02 -24.28 -7.36
CA ARG A 58 1.24 -25.06 -8.34
C ARG A 58 0.09 -24.26 -8.92
N PHE A 59 -0.62 -23.47 -8.10
CA PHE A 59 -1.66 -22.56 -8.59
C PHE A 59 -1.09 -21.54 -9.56
N LEU A 60 0.06 -20.95 -9.21
CA LEU A 60 0.80 -20.04 -10.08
C LEU A 60 1.21 -20.71 -11.39
N SER A 61 1.80 -21.90 -11.31
CA SER A 61 2.23 -22.67 -12.50
C SER A 61 1.06 -23.04 -13.40
N TYR A 62 -0.08 -23.42 -12.82
CA TYR A 62 -1.28 -23.74 -13.56
C TYR A 62 -1.83 -22.51 -14.28
N HIS A 63 -1.96 -21.39 -13.57
CA HIS A 63 -2.35 -20.10 -14.15
C HIS A 63 -1.44 -19.72 -15.32
N ASN A 64 -0.12 -19.73 -15.12
CA ASN A 64 0.85 -19.33 -16.13
C ASN A 64 0.81 -20.24 -17.36
N ARG A 65 0.66 -21.55 -17.16
CA ARG A 65 0.47 -22.49 -18.27
C ARG A 65 -0.78 -22.19 -19.09
N CYS A 66 -1.89 -21.86 -18.43
CA CYS A 66 -3.13 -21.48 -19.10
C CYS A 66 -2.99 -20.14 -19.85
N LYS A 67 -2.34 -19.15 -19.22
CA LYS A 67 -2.02 -17.85 -19.81
C LYS A 67 -1.14 -17.99 -21.06
N SER A 68 -0.05 -18.75 -21.01
CA SER A 68 0.83 -18.97 -22.17
C SER A 68 0.16 -19.74 -23.30
N LYS A 69 -0.72 -20.70 -23.00
CA LYS A 69 -1.56 -21.34 -24.03
C LYS A 69 -2.57 -20.39 -24.68
N ASN A 70 -2.83 -19.25 -24.05
CA ASN A 70 -3.75 -18.21 -24.52
C ASN A 70 -2.99 -16.95 -25.01
N GLY A 71 -1.79 -17.14 -25.58
CA GLY A 71 -0.99 -16.04 -26.14
C GLY A 71 -0.46 -15.07 -25.09
N ASP A 72 -0.11 -15.59 -23.91
CA ASP A 72 0.34 -14.85 -22.72
C ASP A 72 -0.69 -13.84 -22.16
N VAL A 73 -1.97 -14.00 -22.52
CA VAL A 73 -3.09 -13.22 -21.98
C VAL A 73 -3.85 -14.06 -20.95
N CYS A 74 -4.12 -13.47 -19.78
CA CYS A 74 -4.87 -14.15 -18.73
C CYS A 74 -6.31 -14.45 -19.18
N LEU A 75 -6.77 -15.69 -18.92
CA LEU A 75 -8.12 -16.14 -19.26
C LEU A 75 -9.22 -15.56 -18.37
N MET A 76 -8.87 -14.80 -17.32
CA MET A 76 -9.82 -14.21 -16.35
C MET A 76 -10.75 -15.26 -15.70
N GLY A 77 -11.79 -14.80 -15.00
CA GLY A 77 -12.76 -15.69 -14.35
C GLY A 77 -12.10 -16.66 -13.38
N LYS A 78 -12.42 -17.96 -13.46
CA LYS A 78 -11.88 -19.00 -12.57
C LYS A 78 -10.35 -19.03 -12.56
N TYR A 79 -9.71 -18.90 -13.73
CA TYR A 79 -8.26 -19.02 -13.85
C TYR A 79 -7.54 -17.92 -13.08
N HIS A 80 -8.06 -16.70 -13.15
CA HIS A 80 -7.52 -15.55 -12.42
C HIS A 80 -7.90 -15.58 -10.94
N ASN A 81 -9.14 -15.94 -10.62
CA ASN A 81 -9.60 -16.09 -9.24
C ASN A 81 -8.84 -17.19 -8.47
N LEU A 82 -8.19 -18.13 -9.17
CA LEU A 82 -7.26 -19.08 -8.55
C LEU A 82 -6.06 -18.39 -7.89
N LEU A 83 -5.58 -17.27 -8.45
CA LEU A 83 -4.51 -16.48 -7.84
C LEU A 83 -4.96 -15.89 -6.51
N TYR A 84 -6.22 -15.44 -6.39
CA TYR A 84 -6.77 -14.92 -5.15
C TYR A 84 -6.98 -15.99 -4.06
N ILE A 85 -7.28 -17.22 -4.46
CA ILE A 85 -7.23 -18.37 -3.54
C ILE A 85 -5.78 -18.57 -3.06
N ALA A 86 -4.79 -18.51 -3.96
CA ALA A 86 -3.38 -18.58 -3.60
C ALA A 86 -2.94 -17.44 -2.66
N VAL A 87 -3.45 -16.22 -2.87
CA VAL A 87 -3.24 -15.05 -1.99
C VAL A 87 -3.74 -15.36 -0.58
N LYS A 88 -4.99 -15.84 -0.47
CA LYS A 88 -5.58 -16.16 0.83
C LYS A 88 -4.82 -17.29 1.53
N LEU A 89 -4.45 -18.36 0.81
CA LEU A 89 -3.66 -19.47 1.38
C LEU A 89 -2.25 -19.03 1.80
N ALA A 90 -1.58 -18.18 1.02
CA ALA A 90 -0.28 -17.64 1.39
C ALA A 90 -0.36 -16.84 2.70
N PHE A 91 -1.42 -16.05 2.87
CA PHE A 91 -1.69 -15.29 4.09
C PHE A 91 -2.06 -16.21 5.27
N ASP A 92 -3.02 -17.11 5.12
CA ASP A 92 -3.53 -18.00 6.18
C ASP A 92 -2.42 -18.83 6.82
N TRP A 93 -1.47 -19.28 6.00
CA TRP A 93 -0.33 -20.08 6.43
C TRP A 93 0.91 -19.26 6.76
N SER A 94 0.81 -17.92 6.69
CA SER A 94 1.94 -16.99 6.90
C SER A 94 3.18 -17.44 6.13
N LEU A 95 3.01 -17.67 4.83
CA LEU A 95 4.04 -18.24 3.96
C LEU A 95 5.29 -17.35 3.95
N GLN A 96 6.42 -17.86 4.43
CA GLN A 96 7.67 -17.10 4.60
C GLN A 96 8.49 -16.94 3.30
N ASP A 97 8.15 -17.71 2.26
CA ASP A 97 8.93 -17.75 1.02
C ASP A 97 8.69 -16.49 0.16
N ASN A 98 9.55 -15.49 0.32
CA ASN A 98 9.48 -14.22 -0.42
C ASN A 98 9.40 -14.41 -1.93
N ALA A 99 10.13 -15.37 -2.51
CA ALA A 99 10.13 -15.61 -3.95
C ALA A 99 8.77 -16.08 -4.48
N THR A 100 8.09 -16.98 -3.75
CA THR A 100 6.76 -17.47 -4.13
C THR A 100 5.70 -16.39 -4.00
N VAL A 101 5.70 -15.63 -2.90
CA VAL A 101 4.76 -14.52 -2.71
C VAL A 101 5.02 -13.40 -3.74
N ALA A 102 6.28 -13.11 -4.03
CA ALA A 102 6.67 -12.18 -5.09
C ALA A 102 6.19 -12.61 -6.47
N GLY A 103 6.35 -13.89 -6.82
CA GLY A 103 5.83 -14.46 -8.07
C GLY A 103 4.32 -14.29 -8.19
N LEU A 104 3.59 -14.48 -7.09
CA LEU A 104 2.14 -14.27 -7.03
C LEU A 104 1.77 -12.80 -7.25
N LEU A 105 2.44 -11.86 -6.59
CA LEU A 105 2.20 -10.42 -6.77
C LEU A 105 2.53 -9.95 -8.20
N ASN A 106 3.63 -10.45 -8.79
CA ASN A 106 4.01 -10.15 -10.16
C ASN A 106 2.95 -10.63 -11.16
N GLU A 107 2.42 -11.85 -11.00
CA GLU A 107 1.37 -12.34 -11.90
C GLU A 107 0.04 -11.62 -11.72
N LEU A 108 -0.34 -11.25 -10.48
CA LEU A 108 -1.51 -10.41 -10.24
C LEU A 108 -1.40 -9.07 -10.98
N TYR A 109 -0.28 -8.36 -10.79
CA TYR A 109 -0.04 -7.08 -11.47
C TYR A 109 0.01 -7.24 -12.99
N ALA A 110 0.66 -8.28 -13.51
CA ALA A 110 0.72 -8.53 -14.94
C ALA A 110 -0.66 -8.78 -15.57
N CYS A 111 -1.65 -9.20 -14.78
CA CYS A 111 -3.02 -9.43 -15.24
C CYS A 111 -3.93 -8.21 -15.05
N GLU A 112 -3.77 -7.46 -13.96
CA GLU A 112 -4.71 -6.42 -13.54
C GLU A 112 -4.16 -4.99 -13.65
N GLY A 113 -2.84 -4.80 -13.63
CA GLY A 113 -2.19 -3.49 -13.56
C GLY A 113 -2.35 -2.77 -12.21
N THR A 114 -2.93 -3.42 -11.20
CA THR A 114 -3.20 -2.83 -9.89
C THR A 114 -3.17 -3.89 -8.78
N PHE A 115 -3.22 -3.43 -7.52
CA PHE A 115 -3.36 -4.26 -6.32
C PHE A 115 -4.59 -3.90 -5.49
N GLU A 116 -5.59 -3.24 -6.09
CA GLU A 116 -6.78 -2.76 -5.38
C GLU A 116 -7.49 -3.86 -4.56
N ARG A 117 -7.41 -5.13 -4.98
CA ARG A 117 -7.97 -6.26 -4.22
C ARG A 117 -7.36 -6.48 -2.85
N ILE A 118 -6.11 -6.08 -2.65
CA ILE A 118 -5.41 -6.12 -1.37
C ILE A 118 -5.65 -4.82 -0.59
N PHE A 119 -5.64 -3.66 -1.26
CA PHE A 119 -5.74 -2.35 -0.60
C PHE A 119 -7.16 -1.96 -0.19
N LEU A 120 -8.16 -2.10 -1.08
CA LEU A 120 -9.51 -1.57 -0.84
C LEU A 120 -10.20 -2.24 0.33
N GLY A 121 -9.89 -3.51 0.61
CA GLY A 121 -10.40 -4.21 1.78
C GLY A 121 -9.87 -3.64 3.10
N ALA A 122 -8.60 -3.17 3.13
CA ALA A 122 -8.00 -2.55 4.31
C ALA A 122 -8.46 -1.10 4.49
N ILE A 123 -8.69 -0.38 3.39
CA ILE A 123 -9.14 1.02 3.40
C ILE A 123 -10.65 1.11 3.69
N PHE A 124 -11.47 0.35 2.98
CA PHE A 124 -12.93 0.49 3.04
C PHE A 124 -13.66 -0.65 3.77
N GLY A 125 -12.94 -1.67 4.23
CA GLY A 125 -13.53 -2.87 4.81
C GLY A 125 -14.04 -3.86 3.76
N THR A 126 -14.78 -4.87 4.20
CA THR A 126 -15.09 -6.05 3.37
C THR A 126 -16.19 -5.84 2.32
N SER A 127 -17.10 -4.90 2.57
CA SER A 127 -18.31 -4.69 1.75
C SER A 127 -18.18 -3.54 0.75
N ALA A 128 -17.46 -2.47 1.07
CA ALA A 128 -17.34 -1.31 0.18
C ALA A 128 -16.69 -1.60 -1.18
N PRO A 129 -15.70 -2.51 -1.30
CA PRO A 129 -15.16 -2.89 -2.60
C PRO A 129 -16.22 -3.44 -3.57
N HIS A 130 -17.35 -3.94 -3.06
CA HIS A 130 -18.43 -4.40 -3.93
C HIS A 130 -19.11 -3.25 -4.66
N PHE A 131 -19.25 -2.09 -4.00
CA PHE A 131 -19.84 -0.90 -4.60
C PHE A 131 -18.86 -0.17 -5.52
N LEU A 132 -17.55 -0.20 -5.20
CA LEU A 132 -16.52 0.51 -5.97
C LEU A 132 -16.06 -0.29 -7.20
N ALA A 133 -15.90 -1.62 -7.05
CA ALA A 133 -15.20 -2.46 -8.01
C ALA A 133 -15.94 -3.78 -8.32
N GLY A 134 -17.15 -3.98 -7.77
CA GLY A 134 -17.99 -5.14 -8.06
C GLY A 134 -17.60 -6.44 -7.35
N TRP A 135 -16.59 -6.45 -6.47
CA TRP A 135 -16.12 -7.66 -5.77
C TRP A 135 -16.07 -7.46 -4.24
N LYS A 136 -16.18 -8.55 -3.47
CA LYS A 136 -16.03 -8.52 -2.01
C LYS A 136 -14.65 -9.04 -1.62
N SER A 137 -14.04 -8.44 -0.59
CA SER A 137 -12.73 -8.88 -0.08
C SER A 137 -12.76 -10.35 0.32
N ASP A 138 -11.69 -11.07 -0.02
CA ASP A 138 -11.49 -12.47 0.36
C ASP A 138 -11.09 -12.64 1.83
N PHE A 139 -10.77 -11.54 2.52
CA PHE A 139 -10.57 -11.51 3.96
C PHE A 139 -11.91 -11.31 4.69
N LYS A 140 -12.00 -11.79 5.92
CA LYS A 140 -13.18 -11.94 6.76
C LYS A 140 -13.69 -10.61 7.30
N ASP A 141 -12.78 -9.76 7.76
CA ASP A 141 -13.08 -8.50 8.43
C ASP A 141 -11.96 -7.49 8.18
N ARG A 142 -12.15 -6.25 8.66
CA ARG A 142 -11.18 -5.16 8.46
C ARG A 142 -9.82 -5.49 9.06
N GLU A 143 -9.78 -6.12 10.23
CA GLU A 143 -8.53 -6.47 10.91
C GLU A 143 -7.71 -7.45 10.06
N GLU A 144 -8.35 -8.51 9.55
CA GLU A 144 -7.69 -9.47 8.67
C GLU A 144 -7.20 -8.81 7.36
N ASN A 145 -7.97 -7.86 6.80
CA ASN A 145 -7.51 -7.10 5.63
C ASN A 145 -6.25 -6.29 5.93
N VAL A 146 -6.16 -5.64 7.10
CA VAL A 146 -4.98 -4.86 7.49
C VAL A 146 -3.77 -5.77 7.70
N HIS A 147 -3.95 -6.91 8.36
CA HIS A 147 -2.88 -7.90 8.52
C HIS A 147 -2.41 -8.46 7.18
N ALA A 148 -3.33 -8.73 6.26
CA ALA A 148 -2.99 -9.18 4.90
C ALA A 148 -2.21 -8.10 4.13
N LEU A 149 -2.63 -6.84 4.21
CA LEU A 149 -1.90 -5.72 3.61
C LEU A 149 -0.45 -5.67 4.14
N VAL A 150 -0.25 -5.75 5.46
CA VAL A 150 1.09 -5.76 6.07
C VAL A 150 1.90 -6.97 5.64
N PHE A 151 1.28 -8.16 5.55
CA PHE A 151 1.92 -9.37 5.06
C PHE A 151 2.47 -9.18 3.64
N PHE A 152 1.66 -8.70 2.70
CA PHE A 152 2.10 -8.48 1.32
C PHE A 152 3.09 -7.31 1.19
N LEU A 153 2.95 -6.24 1.98
CA LEU A 153 3.93 -5.16 2.05
C LEU A 153 5.32 -5.67 2.46
N ASN A 154 5.37 -6.55 3.47
CA ASN A 154 6.61 -7.16 3.94
C ASN A 154 7.27 -8.00 2.85
N HIS A 155 6.52 -8.90 2.22
CA HIS A 155 7.06 -9.74 1.13
C HIS A 155 7.52 -8.93 -0.07
N ALA A 156 6.72 -7.95 -0.50
CA ALA A 156 7.08 -7.08 -1.62
C ALA A 156 8.35 -6.28 -1.35
N THR A 157 8.52 -5.78 -0.12
CA THR A 157 9.72 -5.05 0.29
C THR A 157 10.94 -5.96 0.32
N ASN A 158 10.84 -7.14 0.95
CA ASN A 158 11.96 -8.09 1.05
C ASN A 158 12.38 -8.67 -0.30
N ALA A 159 11.46 -8.73 -1.27
CA ALA A 159 11.73 -9.13 -2.64
C ALA A 159 12.11 -7.96 -3.57
N CYS A 160 12.21 -6.73 -3.04
CA CYS A 160 12.53 -5.51 -3.77
C CYS A 160 11.64 -5.29 -5.01
N LEU A 161 10.33 -5.52 -4.87
CA LEU A 161 9.41 -5.47 -6.02
C LEU A 161 9.16 -4.06 -6.53
N GLU A 162 9.24 -3.94 -7.85
CA GLU A 162 8.88 -2.75 -8.61
C GLU A 162 8.01 -3.13 -9.81
N PHE A 163 7.03 -2.30 -10.10
CA PHE A 163 5.96 -2.51 -11.07
C PHE A 163 5.93 -1.35 -12.05
N LYS A 164 5.94 -1.64 -13.35
CA LYS A 164 6.01 -0.62 -14.39
C LYS A 164 4.64 -0.33 -14.98
N ASP A 165 4.29 0.94 -15.07
CA ASP A 165 3.16 1.46 -15.85
C ASP A 165 3.68 2.56 -16.80
N GLY A 166 3.78 2.22 -18.09
CA GLY A 166 4.41 3.07 -19.10
C GLY A 166 5.86 3.41 -18.74
N SER A 167 6.15 4.69 -18.57
CA SER A 167 7.48 5.20 -18.18
C SER A 167 7.72 5.24 -16.67
N LYS A 168 6.70 4.96 -15.86
CA LYS A 168 6.76 5.06 -14.40
C LYS A 168 7.05 3.70 -13.78
N SER A 169 7.78 3.72 -12.67
CA SER A 169 8.04 2.54 -11.83
C SER A 169 7.49 2.82 -10.43
N TYR A 170 6.69 1.89 -9.93
CA TYR A 170 6.02 1.95 -8.63
C TYR A 170 6.50 0.81 -7.75
N ARG A 171 6.69 1.08 -6.47
CA ARG A 171 6.73 -0.01 -5.48
C ARG A 171 5.32 -0.52 -5.25
N PHE A 172 5.20 -1.76 -4.75
CA PHE A 172 3.89 -2.36 -4.39
C PHE A 172 2.97 -1.38 -3.64
N ILE A 173 3.53 -0.63 -2.69
CA ILE A 173 2.81 0.32 -1.85
C ILE A 173 2.26 1.56 -2.58
N ASP A 174 2.88 1.93 -3.70
CA ASP A 174 2.58 3.15 -4.44
C ASP A 174 1.78 2.87 -5.73
N VAL A 175 1.51 1.59 -6.04
CA VAL A 175 0.75 1.21 -7.24
C VAL A 175 -0.65 1.85 -7.20
N PRO A 176 -1.04 2.60 -8.26
CA PRO A 176 -2.35 3.25 -8.33
C PRO A 176 -3.56 2.31 -8.18
N LEU A 177 -4.62 2.84 -7.60
CA LEU A 177 -5.91 2.18 -7.46
C LEU A 177 -6.83 2.56 -8.64
N GLU A 178 -7.12 1.62 -9.53
CA GLU A 178 -7.92 1.86 -10.74
C GLU A 178 -9.32 2.38 -10.42
N SER A 179 -10.00 1.77 -9.44
CA SER A 179 -11.33 2.20 -9.00
C SER A 179 -11.37 3.56 -8.28
N CYS A 180 -10.21 4.18 -8.03
CA CYS A 180 -10.09 5.48 -7.36
C CYS A 180 -9.35 6.48 -8.25
N GLU A 181 -9.70 6.54 -9.54
CA GLU A 181 -9.12 7.49 -10.51
C GLU A 181 -7.60 7.41 -10.61
N LYS A 182 -7.03 6.21 -10.46
CA LYS A 182 -5.57 5.99 -10.40
C LYS A 182 -4.88 6.80 -9.29
N ALA A 183 -5.57 7.11 -8.20
CA ALA A 183 -4.95 7.68 -7.02
C ALA A 183 -4.02 6.66 -6.34
N SER A 184 -2.93 7.15 -5.72
CA SER A 184 -2.10 6.31 -4.88
C SER A 184 -2.87 5.85 -3.63
N PRO A 185 -2.56 4.65 -3.07
CA PRO A 185 -3.22 4.18 -1.86
C PRO A 185 -3.12 5.17 -0.69
N LEU A 186 -1.97 5.83 -0.54
CA LEU A 186 -1.73 6.83 0.50
C LEU A 186 -2.65 8.06 0.32
N ARG A 187 -2.88 8.53 -0.92
CA ARG A 187 -3.78 9.66 -1.17
C ARG A 187 -5.22 9.33 -0.76
N VAL A 188 -5.71 8.15 -1.11
CA VAL A 188 -7.06 7.71 -0.74
C VAL A 188 -7.21 7.64 0.78
N VAL A 189 -6.22 7.06 1.47
CA VAL A 189 -6.18 6.97 2.93
C VAL A 189 -6.19 8.35 3.60
N ILE A 190 -5.47 9.33 3.04
CA ILE A 190 -5.46 10.74 3.51
C ILE A 190 -6.84 11.38 3.35
N GLN A 191 -7.47 11.22 2.19
CA GLN A 191 -8.80 11.78 1.92
C GLN A 191 -9.85 11.24 2.91
N MET A 192 -9.75 9.95 3.23
CA MET A 192 -10.62 9.24 4.17
C MET A 192 -10.29 9.50 5.65
N GLY A 193 -9.20 10.20 5.96
CA GLY A 193 -8.80 10.48 7.35
C GLY A 193 -8.35 9.24 8.14
N MET A 194 -7.86 8.20 7.48
CA MET A 194 -7.54 6.91 8.10
C MET A 194 -6.11 6.86 8.66
N SER A 195 -5.90 7.47 9.83
CA SER A 195 -4.57 7.61 10.45
C SER A 195 -3.83 6.29 10.70
N GLU A 196 -4.56 5.22 11.03
CA GLU A 196 -4.00 3.87 11.26
C GLU A 196 -3.33 3.32 10.00
N ILE A 197 -4.06 3.28 8.89
CA ILE A 197 -3.54 2.81 7.60
C ILE A 197 -2.46 3.77 7.09
N LEU A 198 -2.64 5.08 7.30
CA LEU A 198 -1.64 6.08 6.94
C LEU A 198 -0.31 5.81 7.63
N MET A 199 -0.33 5.50 8.93
CA MET A 199 0.87 5.15 9.68
C MET A 199 1.56 3.92 9.08
N ILE A 200 0.81 2.85 8.77
CA ILE A 200 1.35 1.65 8.14
C ILE A 200 2.03 2.03 6.82
N LEU A 201 1.32 2.75 5.94
CA LEU A 201 1.83 3.10 4.63
C LEU A 201 3.09 3.98 4.72
N LEU A 202 3.06 5.02 5.57
CA LEU A 202 4.22 5.89 5.78
C LEU A 202 5.41 5.13 6.36
N ARG A 203 5.21 4.18 7.28
CA ARG A 203 6.29 3.37 7.86
C ARG A 203 6.97 2.50 6.81
N PHE A 204 6.20 1.88 5.91
CA PHE A 204 6.72 1.17 4.73
C PHE A 204 7.28 2.11 3.65
N GLY A 205 7.12 3.42 3.80
CA GLY A 205 7.73 4.43 2.95
C GLY A 205 6.92 4.78 1.71
N ALA A 206 5.59 4.72 1.79
CA ALA A 206 4.71 5.30 0.79
C ALA A 206 5.05 6.77 0.54
N ARG A 207 5.04 7.19 -0.72
CA ARG A 207 5.38 8.56 -1.11
C ARG A 207 4.17 9.48 -0.98
N ILE A 208 4.33 10.60 -0.27
CA ILE A 208 3.29 11.63 -0.14
C ILE A 208 3.11 12.41 -1.44
N THR A 209 4.20 12.66 -2.15
CA THR A 209 4.21 13.41 -3.40
C THR A 209 4.74 12.51 -4.51
N SER A 210 3.84 11.86 -5.24
CA SER A 210 4.16 11.20 -6.49
C SER A 210 2.99 11.36 -7.45
N ASP A 211 3.01 12.48 -8.19
CA ASP A 211 2.60 12.63 -9.59
C ASP A 211 2.15 14.08 -9.91
N HIS A 212 2.36 14.46 -11.17
CA HIS A 212 2.43 15.84 -11.69
C HIS A 212 1.09 16.59 -11.83
N ASP A 213 -0.04 16.03 -11.40
CA ASP A 213 -1.37 16.56 -11.78
C ASP A 213 -2.34 16.80 -10.61
N SER A 214 -1.85 16.83 -9.36
CA SER A 214 -2.74 17.08 -8.21
C SER A 214 -2.15 17.95 -7.11
N THR A 215 -3.05 18.68 -6.45
CA THR A 215 -2.79 19.40 -5.19
C THR A 215 -2.03 18.53 -4.20
N ASN A 216 -1.03 19.11 -3.53
CA ASN A 216 -0.24 18.44 -2.51
C ASN A 216 -1.19 17.85 -1.44
N PRO A 217 -1.11 16.55 -1.08
CA PRO A 217 -2.03 15.96 -0.11
C PRO A 217 -2.01 16.63 1.27
N ILE A 218 -0.87 17.22 1.66
CA ILE A 218 -0.77 18.03 2.88
C ILE A 218 -1.64 19.29 2.72
N GLU A 219 -1.53 19.97 1.59
CA GLU A 219 -2.32 21.16 1.26
C GLU A 219 -3.82 20.84 1.25
N SER A 220 -4.22 19.70 0.70
CA SER A 220 -5.62 19.25 0.73
C SER A 220 -6.17 19.02 2.15
N ILE A 221 -5.35 18.56 3.10
CA ILE A 221 -5.79 18.54 4.51
C ILE A 221 -5.89 19.96 5.06
N LEU A 222 -4.90 20.80 4.81
CA LEU A 222 -4.88 22.17 5.34
C LEU A 222 -6.09 22.98 4.87
N ASP A 223 -6.47 22.87 3.59
CA ASP A 223 -7.64 23.52 3.03
C ASP A 223 -8.93 23.08 3.72
N ARG A 224 -9.10 21.76 3.96
CA ARG A 224 -10.23 21.23 4.72
C ARG A 224 -10.25 21.70 6.17
N LEU A 225 -9.08 21.86 6.80
CA LEU A 225 -9.00 22.36 8.18
C LEU A 225 -9.38 23.84 8.26
N MET A 226 -9.05 24.65 7.24
CA MET A 226 -9.46 26.06 7.16
C MET A 226 -10.99 26.21 7.10
N GLU A 227 -11.69 25.28 6.44
CA GLU A 227 -13.16 25.26 6.39
C GLU A 227 -13.83 24.95 7.75
N CYS A 228 -13.06 24.45 8.73
CA CYS A 228 -13.58 24.01 10.01
C CYS A 228 -13.68 25.12 11.07
N ASN A 229 -13.42 26.39 10.73
CA ASN A 229 -13.54 27.54 11.66
C ASN A 229 -12.85 27.31 13.03
N ARG A 230 -11.60 26.83 13.01
CA ARG A 230 -10.80 26.47 14.20
C ARG A 230 -11.34 25.32 15.07
N GLN A 231 -12.33 24.56 14.58
CA GLN A 231 -12.82 23.31 15.20
C GLN A 231 -12.33 22.09 14.41
N TYR A 232 -11.07 21.75 14.61
CA TYR A 232 -10.39 20.77 13.76
C TYR A 232 -10.77 19.32 14.09
N PRO A 233 -11.19 18.51 13.09
CA PRO A 233 -11.43 17.09 13.28
C PRO A 233 -10.15 16.36 13.70
N TYR A 234 -10.23 15.56 14.77
CA TYR A 234 -9.08 14.89 15.37
C TYR A 234 -8.36 13.97 14.37
N GLU A 235 -9.12 13.28 13.52
CA GLU A 235 -8.62 12.33 12.53
C GLU A 235 -7.77 13.05 11.46
N LEU A 236 -8.22 14.22 11.00
CA LEU A 236 -7.51 15.03 10.01
C LEU A 236 -6.24 15.64 10.60
N VAL A 237 -6.30 16.15 11.82
CA VAL A 237 -5.12 16.66 12.54
C VAL A 237 -4.10 15.54 12.77
N THR A 238 -4.57 14.34 13.11
CA THR A 238 -3.69 13.18 13.28
C THR A 238 -3.02 12.82 11.95
N CYS A 239 -3.77 12.76 10.85
CA CYS A 239 -3.21 12.51 9.52
C CYS A 239 -2.16 13.57 9.13
N LEU A 240 -2.46 14.86 9.36
CA LEU A 240 -1.53 15.96 9.13
C LEU A 240 -0.23 15.75 9.90
N LYS A 241 -0.31 15.51 11.22
CA LYS A 241 0.88 15.28 12.06
C LYS A 241 1.71 14.10 11.55
N LEU A 242 1.08 13.00 11.16
CA LEU A 242 1.78 11.84 10.59
C LEU A 242 2.51 12.17 9.29
N MET A 243 1.87 12.88 8.36
CA MET A 243 2.50 13.31 7.12
C MET A 243 3.70 14.23 7.37
N LEU A 244 3.56 15.19 8.29
CA LEU A 244 4.64 16.12 8.67
C LEU A 244 5.84 15.43 9.32
N ARG A 245 5.66 14.23 9.87
CA ARG A 245 6.78 13.40 10.35
C ARG A 245 7.60 12.82 9.20
N ALA A 246 6.97 12.55 8.06
CA ALA A 246 7.59 11.90 6.91
C ALA A 246 8.23 12.87 5.90
N VAL A 247 7.91 14.17 5.93
CA VAL A 247 8.47 15.17 4.99
C VAL A 247 9.42 16.16 5.65
N PRO A 248 10.53 16.56 4.99
CA PRO A 248 11.46 17.53 5.55
C PRO A 248 10.85 18.94 5.65
N VAL A 249 10.09 19.33 4.64
CA VAL A 249 9.38 20.61 4.49
C VAL A 249 8.07 20.37 3.74
N ILE A 250 7.11 21.27 3.92
CA ILE A 250 5.89 21.32 3.10
C ILE A 250 6.22 22.14 1.85
N CYS A 251 5.95 21.56 0.68
CA CYS A 251 6.09 22.25 -0.60
C CYS A 251 4.70 22.61 -1.12
N PHE A 252 4.26 23.85 -0.91
CA PHE A 252 2.97 24.34 -1.40
C PHE A 252 2.98 24.50 -2.92
N ASN A 253 1.84 24.24 -3.56
CA ASN A 253 1.71 24.48 -4.99
C ASN A 253 1.44 25.97 -5.23
N ILE A 254 2.44 26.70 -5.72
CA ILE A 254 2.35 28.13 -5.94
C ILE A 254 2.39 28.41 -7.42
N ASP A 255 1.31 29.00 -7.93
CA ASP A 255 1.31 29.53 -9.29
C ASP A 255 2.17 30.81 -9.36
N LYS A 256 3.44 30.61 -9.70
CA LYS A 256 4.37 31.72 -9.93
C LYS A 256 3.95 32.61 -11.09
N ALA A 257 3.18 32.10 -12.07
CA ALA A 257 2.73 32.89 -13.22
C ALA A 257 1.71 33.94 -12.79
N ALA A 258 0.79 33.59 -11.88
CA ALA A 258 -0.15 34.53 -11.29
C ALA A 258 0.53 35.69 -10.56
N LEU A 259 1.73 35.49 -10.02
CA LEU A 259 2.49 36.48 -9.25
C LEU A 259 3.54 37.26 -10.07
N ARG A 260 3.66 37.02 -11.39
CA ARG A 260 4.64 37.69 -12.26
C ARG A 260 4.49 39.21 -12.30
N HIS A 261 3.27 39.71 -12.08
CA HIS A 261 2.98 41.15 -12.11
C HIS A 261 3.54 41.92 -10.89
N LEU A 262 4.04 41.21 -9.87
CA LEU A 262 4.54 41.82 -8.63
C LEU A 262 6.04 42.18 -8.68
N GLU A 263 6.75 41.90 -9.79
CA GLU A 263 8.18 42.20 -9.99
C GLU A 263 9.08 41.76 -8.82
N LEU A 264 8.73 40.64 -8.17
CA LEU A 264 9.43 40.14 -6.99
C LEU A 264 10.84 39.64 -7.36
N PRO A 265 11.83 39.76 -6.45
CA PRO A 265 13.18 39.23 -6.65
C PRO A 265 13.18 37.73 -7.00
N GLU A 266 14.18 37.27 -7.76
CA GLU A 266 14.30 35.85 -8.13
C GLU A 266 14.42 34.91 -6.91
N ASP A 267 14.98 35.40 -5.81
CA ASP A 267 15.15 34.70 -4.53
C ASP A 267 13.98 34.91 -3.56
N TYR A 268 12.88 35.53 -4.01
CA TYR A 268 11.71 35.76 -3.17
C TYR A 268 11.13 34.44 -2.64
N ASN A 269 10.91 34.38 -1.32
CA ASN A 269 10.39 33.19 -0.67
C ASN A 269 8.85 33.14 -0.76
N TYR A 270 8.37 32.76 -1.94
CA TYR A 270 6.93 32.60 -2.22
C TYR A 270 6.23 31.64 -1.25
N GLN A 271 6.92 30.58 -0.81
CA GLN A 271 6.39 29.60 0.15
C GLN A 271 6.04 30.27 1.48
N ARG A 272 6.92 31.15 1.98
CA ARG A 272 6.69 31.89 3.22
C ARG A 272 5.47 32.81 3.13
N GLN A 273 5.33 33.57 2.05
CA GLN A 273 4.20 34.49 1.88
C GLN A 273 2.88 33.71 1.83
N HIS A 274 2.83 32.68 0.97
CA HIS A 274 1.62 31.88 0.77
C HIS A 274 1.09 31.28 2.09
N VAL A 275 2.00 30.77 2.94
CA VAL A 275 1.60 30.17 4.22
C VAL A 275 1.05 31.22 5.19
N LEU A 276 1.68 32.40 5.27
CA LEU A 276 1.22 33.47 6.16
C LEU A 276 -0.15 34.00 5.75
N GLU A 277 -0.41 34.12 4.46
CA GLU A 277 -1.68 34.64 3.93
C GLU A 277 -2.80 33.61 3.98
N LYS A 278 -2.56 32.37 3.53
CA LYS A 278 -3.59 31.34 3.41
C LYS A 278 -3.82 30.54 4.69
N TYR A 279 -2.76 30.31 5.49
CA TYR A 279 -2.77 29.38 6.62
C TYR A 279 -2.35 30.05 7.95
N GLY A 280 -2.59 31.36 8.09
CA GLY A 280 -2.30 32.11 9.32
C GLY A 280 -2.91 31.48 10.58
N ASP A 281 -4.19 31.16 10.54
CA ASP A 281 -4.91 30.50 11.65
C ASP A 281 -4.30 29.15 12.04
N ILE A 282 -3.96 28.31 11.05
CA ILE A 282 -3.31 27.00 11.27
C ILE A 282 -1.94 27.16 11.94
N LEU A 283 -1.19 28.23 11.61
CA LEU A 283 0.10 28.54 12.23
C LEU A 283 -0.06 29.04 13.68
N GLU A 284 -1.02 29.93 13.91
CA GLU A 284 -1.37 30.45 15.24
C GLU A 284 -1.79 29.32 16.17
N ASP A 285 -2.61 28.39 15.67
CA ASP A 285 -3.09 27.23 16.42
C ASP A 285 -2.04 26.09 16.50
N HIS A 286 -0.83 26.31 15.96
CA HIS A 286 0.31 25.39 16.02
C HIS A 286 0.07 24.00 15.43
N LEU A 287 -0.84 23.88 14.45
CA LEU A 287 -1.12 22.63 13.75
C LEU A 287 0.03 22.22 12.81
N ILE A 288 0.74 23.21 12.25
CA ILE A 288 1.95 22.99 11.47
C ILE A 288 3.15 23.72 12.09
N PRO A 289 4.35 23.11 12.13
CA PRO A 289 5.52 23.80 12.66
C PRO A 289 5.98 24.90 11.68
N ALA A 290 6.29 26.09 12.18
CA ALA A 290 6.96 27.15 11.41
C ALA A 290 8.25 26.65 10.72
N SER A 291 8.95 25.69 11.36
CA SER A 291 10.15 25.03 10.81
C SER A 291 9.89 24.07 9.65
N ARG A 292 8.64 23.81 9.26
CA ARG A 292 8.26 23.01 8.08
C ARG A 292 7.72 23.87 6.94
N CYS A 293 7.50 25.16 7.17
CA CYS A 293 6.80 26.06 6.26
C CYS A 293 7.71 27.17 5.70
N GLY A 294 9.03 27.02 5.78
CA GLY A 294 9.98 28.04 5.31
C GLY A 294 10.07 29.31 6.18
N LEU A 295 9.36 29.36 7.32
CA LEU A 295 9.41 30.49 8.27
C LEU A 295 10.61 30.43 9.22
N LYS A 296 11.05 29.21 9.55
CA LYS A 296 12.25 28.94 10.35
C LYS A 296 13.03 27.78 9.73
N PRO A 297 14.37 27.72 9.93
CA PRO A 297 15.14 26.55 9.52
C PRO A 297 14.59 25.25 10.14
N VAL A 298 14.61 24.17 9.35
CA VAL A 298 14.24 22.82 9.79
C VAL A 298 15.24 22.37 10.85
N LYS A 299 14.76 21.77 11.95
CA LYS A 299 15.65 21.18 12.96
C LYS A 299 16.52 20.08 12.32
N LEU A 300 17.82 20.09 12.61
CA LEU A 300 18.77 19.09 12.10
C LEU A 300 18.31 17.66 12.43
N LYS A 301 17.83 17.40 13.65
CA LYS A 301 17.25 16.10 14.06
C LYS A 301 16.20 15.59 13.06
N HIS A 302 15.34 16.46 12.56
CA HIS A 302 14.29 16.09 11.62
C HIS A 302 14.80 15.89 10.20
N LEU A 303 15.71 16.75 9.74
CA LEU A 303 16.39 16.53 8.45
C LEU A 303 17.08 15.17 8.45
N CYS A 304 17.80 14.83 9.52
CA CYS A 304 18.41 13.52 9.69
C CYS A 304 17.38 12.39 9.63
N ARG A 305 16.21 12.52 10.28
CA ARG A 305 15.14 11.51 10.16
C ARG A 305 14.72 11.28 8.72
N CYS A 306 14.38 12.36 8.00
CA CYS A 306 13.94 12.25 6.61
C CYS A 306 15.04 11.67 5.73
N THR A 307 16.29 12.10 5.89
CA THR A 307 17.43 11.58 5.12
C THR A 307 17.71 10.10 5.42
N ILE A 308 17.74 9.68 6.69
CA ILE A 308 17.95 8.28 7.07
C ILE A 308 16.83 7.41 6.50
N ARG A 309 15.57 7.84 6.64
CA ARG A 309 14.42 7.12 6.06
C ARG A 309 14.51 7.05 4.55
N GLN A 310 14.93 8.11 3.87
CA GLN A 310 15.12 8.11 2.42
C GLN A 310 16.17 7.08 1.98
N VAL A 311 17.33 7.03 2.65
CA VAL A 311 18.38 6.02 2.37
C VAL A 311 17.86 4.60 2.63
N LEU A 312 17.13 4.38 3.73
CA LEU A 312 16.51 3.08 4.00
C LEU A 312 15.45 2.72 2.95
N TRP A 313 14.68 3.70 2.49
CA TRP A 313 13.71 3.53 1.41
C TRP A 313 14.42 3.07 0.14
N GLU A 314 15.45 3.79 -0.32
CA GLU A 314 16.23 3.45 -1.53
C GLU A 314 16.79 2.02 -1.49
N ASN A 315 17.09 1.50 -0.30
CA ASN A 315 17.65 0.16 -0.09
C ASN A 315 16.62 -0.91 0.28
N PHE A 316 15.31 -0.64 0.17
CA PHE A 316 14.22 -1.56 0.54
C PHE A 316 14.33 -2.07 2.00
N LYS A 317 14.75 -1.17 2.91
CA LYS A 317 14.95 -1.47 4.32
C LYS A 317 13.89 -0.85 5.24
N LEU A 318 12.88 -0.16 4.73
CA LEU A 318 11.77 0.33 5.56
C LEU A 318 10.66 -0.73 5.73
N PRO A 319 10.02 -0.83 6.90
CA PRO A 319 10.39 -0.20 8.16
C PRO A 319 11.49 -0.98 8.93
N TYR A 320 11.69 -2.26 8.61
CA TYR A 320 12.39 -3.21 9.48
C TYR A 320 13.88 -2.90 9.70
N GLY A 321 14.56 -2.34 8.71
CA GLY A 321 15.95 -1.94 8.79
C GLY A 321 16.21 -0.81 9.79
N ILE A 322 15.20 -0.05 10.20
CA ILE A 322 15.34 0.96 11.27
C ILE A 322 15.77 0.27 12.57
N LYS A 323 15.21 -0.90 12.88
CA LYS A 323 15.52 -1.67 14.10
C LYS A 323 16.95 -2.21 14.13
N ASN A 324 17.60 -2.27 12.96
CA ASN A 324 18.96 -2.77 12.81
C ASN A 324 20.02 -1.65 12.87
N LEU A 325 19.60 -0.39 12.99
CA LEU A 325 20.51 0.74 13.11
C LEU A 325 21.18 0.74 14.51
N PRO A 326 22.49 1.02 14.59
CA PRO A 326 23.21 1.09 15.86
C PRO A 326 22.94 2.44 16.56
N VAL A 327 21.68 2.72 16.90
CA VAL A 327 21.23 3.94 17.56
C VAL A 327 20.37 3.63 18.79
N PRO A 328 20.28 4.55 19.77
CA PRO A 328 19.42 4.37 20.94
C PRO A 328 17.95 4.06 20.58
N PRO A 329 17.23 3.28 21.41
CA PRO A 329 15.82 2.92 21.16
C PRO A 329 14.89 4.11 20.94
N SER A 330 15.13 5.23 21.64
CA SER A 330 14.34 6.46 21.46
C SER A 330 14.51 7.08 20.06
N LEU A 331 15.67 6.90 19.43
CA LEU A 331 15.89 7.31 18.04
C LEU A 331 15.26 6.32 17.05
N ILE A 332 15.21 5.01 17.38
CA ILE A 332 14.49 4.01 16.58
C ILE A 332 13.02 4.40 16.48
N GLU A 333 12.36 4.70 17.61
CA GLU A 333 10.95 5.11 17.64
C GLU A 333 10.70 6.41 16.87
N TYR A 334 11.60 7.38 16.99
CA TYR A 334 11.54 8.64 16.24
C TYR A 334 11.69 8.42 14.72
N LEU A 335 12.63 7.58 14.30
CA LEU A 335 12.88 7.22 12.91
C LEU A 335 11.73 6.41 12.31
N ASP A 336 11.06 5.59 13.12
CA ASP A 336 9.92 4.75 12.73
C ASP A 336 8.57 5.48 12.80
N LEU A 337 8.59 6.82 12.93
CA LEU A 337 7.42 7.71 12.97
C LEU A 337 6.49 7.54 14.19
N GLY A 338 6.88 6.73 15.18
CA GLY A 338 6.13 6.50 16.41
C GLY A 338 6.14 7.71 17.36
N ALA A 339 7.26 8.44 17.40
CA ALA A 339 7.45 9.61 18.26
C ALA A 339 7.84 10.90 17.48
N ASP A 340 7.69 12.06 18.15
CA ASP A 340 8.08 13.40 17.65
C ASP A 340 9.43 13.92 18.15
#